data_AF-A0A397A9Q0-F1
#
_entry.id   AF-A0A397A9Q0-F1
#
_cell.length_a   1.000
_cell.length_b   1.000
_cell.length_c   1.000
_cell.angle_alpha   90.00
_cell.angle_beta   90.00
_cell.angle_gamma   90.00
#
_symmetry.space_group_name_H-M   'P 1'
#
loop_
_entity.id
_entity.type
_entity.pdbx_description
1 polymer ?
#
loop_
_entity_poly.entity_id
_entity_poly.type
_entity_poly.pdbx_seq_one_letter_code
_entity_poly.pdbx_strand_id
1 'polypeptide(L)'
;MPTVSVFVAPSVSSENESPVDHLTELHNPDSPTGRKLSHQPKSEHHHDIFDSHAAMTLFQAMEAGAGCVYIVVTVLWGVWYISVLSPSLSNDMWWPDFNATGTQTFLGDIANVQLGPLGVSASASLDLFGNAATWIKDYSGPSTQLALSPIYPRQLLLESTTNLEDVILGIHTTSFRFNMRTLIQSCWVDF
;
A
#
# COMPACT_ATOMS: atom_id res chain seq x y z
N MET A 1 14.14 -9.02 -15.51
CA MET A 1 13.43 -9.29 -14.25
C MET A 1 14.25 -8.69 -13.12
N PRO A 2 13.82 -7.60 -12.45
CA PRO A 2 14.43 -7.20 -11.19
C PRO A 2 13.54 -7.65 -10.03
N THR A 3 14.14 -8.41 -9.13
CA THR A 3 13.54 -8.92 -7.89
C THR A 3 13.51 -7.79 -6.86
N VAL A 4 12.33 -7.41 -6.39
CA VAL A 4 12.17 -6.49 -5.25
C VAL A 4 12.00 -7.33 -3.99
N SER A 5 12.96 -7.26 -3.08
CA SER A 5 12.89 -7.92 -1.78
C SER A 5 12.18 -6.99 -0.80
N VAL A 6 11.01 -7.41 -0.31
CA VAL A 6 10.25 -6.68 0.72
C VAL A 6 10.79 -7.09 2.09
N PHE A 7 11.40 -6.15 2.80
CA PHE A 7 11.83 -6.34 4.18
C PHE A 7 10.62 -6.17 5.11
N VAL A 8 10.21 -7.26 5.77
CA VAL A 8 9.18 -7.24 6.81
C VAL A 8 9.85 -6.94 8.15
N ALA A 9 9.50 -5.83 8.79
CA ALA A 9 9.93 -5.53 10.15
C ALA A 9 9.17 -6.42 11.16
N PRO A 10 9.82 -6.92 12.23
CA PRO A 10 9.14 -7.70 13.24
C PRO A 10 8.33 -6.78 14.18
N SER A 11 7.15 -7.24 14.56
CA SER A 11 6.28 -6.64 15.56
C SER A 11 6.92 -6.71 16.95
N VAL A 12 7.08 -5.56 17.62
CA VAL A 12 7.42 -5.50 19.05
C VAL A 12 6.17 -5.87 19.85
N SER A 13 6.30 -6.95 20.62
CA SER A 13 5.31 -7.42 21.59
C SER A 13 5.32 -6.53 22.84
N SER A 14 4.11 -6.23 23.31
CA SER A 14 3.81 -5.53 24.56
C SER A 14 4.30 -6.32 25.79
N GLU A 15 5.19 -5.75 26.61
CA GLU A 15 5.49 -6.18 27.98
C GLU A 15 4.70 -5.27 28.94
N ASN A 16 3.61 -5.73 29.54
CA ASN A 16 3.51 -6.43 30.83
C ASN A 16 3.83 -5.54 32.05
N GLU A 17 2.75 -4.97 32.59
CA GLU A 17 2.68 -4.23 33.86
C GLU A 17 2.72 -5.17 35.09
N SER A 18 3.10 -4.59 36.25
CA SER A 18 2.79 -5.01 37.65
C SER A 18 3.99 -5.52 38.48
N PRO A 19 4.00 -5.40 39.83
CA PRO A 19 3.47 -4.35 40.71
C PRO A 19 4.49 -3.83 41.76
N VAL A 20 4.06 -2.72 42.38
CA VAL A 20 4.51 -2.07 43.61
C VAL A 20 4.89 -3.02 44.75
N ASP A 21 6.09 -2.82 45.32
CA ASP A 21 6.42 -3.26 46.69
C ASP A 21 6.94 -2.08 47.52
N HIS A 22 6.08 -1.65 48.43
CA HIS A 22 6.34 -0.73 49.54
C HIS A 22 6.95 -1.55 50.69
N LEU A 23 8.21 -1.31 51.06
CA LEU A 23 8.69 -1.61 52.41
C LEU A 23 9.58 -0.48 52.92
N THR A 24 9.00 0.25 53.85
CA THR A 24 9.61 1.26 54.70
C THR A 24 10.13 0.57 55.96
N GLU A 25 11.46 0.53 56.17
CA GLU A 25 12.10 0.25 57.46
C GLU A 25 13.31 1.19 57.59
N LEU A 26 13.22 2.21 58.45
CA LEU A 26 13.71 2.21 59.84
C LEU A 26 15.24 2.40 59.95
N HIS A 27 15.69 3.66 60.05
CA HIS A 27 16.99 3.97 60.65
C HIS A 27 17.00 5.29 61.45
N ASN A 28 16.77 5.11 62.76
CA ASN A 28 17.34 5.71 63.97
C ASN A 28 17.94 7.15 63.99
N PRO A 29 17.62 7.97 65.01
CA PRO A 29 18.31 9.22 65.34
C PRO A 29 19.48 9.06 66.34
N ASP A 30 20.34 10.08 66.37
CA ASP A 30 21.34 10.49 67.38
C ASP A 30 22.63 9.65 67.60
N SER A 31 23.78 10.29 67.36
CA SER A 31 24.84 10.49 68.38
C SER A 31 26.02 11.35 67.85
N PRO A 32 26.57 12.29 68.64
CA PRO A 32 27.70 13.16 68.26
C PRO A 32 29.05 12.55 68.67
N THR A 33 30.16 13.04 68.09
CA THR A 33 31.45 13.38 68.77
C THR A 33 32.62 13.45 67.77
N GLY A 34 33.27 14.62 67.68
CA GLY A 34 34.74 14.70 67.79
C GLY A 34 35.64 14.86 66.54
N ARG A 35 36.08 16.12 66.33
CA ARG A 35 37.50 16.57 66.23
C ARG A 35 38.28 16.52 64.88
N LYS A 36 38.43 17.73 64.29
CA LYS A 36 39.60 18.42 63.67
C LYS A 36 40.86 17.57 63.35
N LEU A 37 41.57 17.68 62.22
CA LEU A 37 42.20 18.87 61.63
C LEU A 37 42.97 18.49 60.32
N SER A 38 43.08 19.45 59.39
CA SER A 38 44.25 19.70 58.52
C SER A 38 44.24 19.27 57.05
N HIS A 39 44.74 20.20 56.23
CA HIS A 39 45.14 20.16 54.82
C HIS A 39 44.09 20.25 53.69
N GLN A 40 43.83 21.49 53.27
CA GLN A 40 43.81 21.89 51.85
C GLN A 40 44.74 23.11 51.73
N PRO A 41 45.57 23.22 50.67
CA PRO A 41 45.01 23.46 49.34
C PRO A 41 45.72 22.73 48.19
N LYS A 42 44.96 22.19 47.24
CA LYS A 42 45.39 22.15 45.85
C LYS A 42 44.21 22.48 44.94
N SER A 43 44.26 23.74 44.49
CA SER A 43 43.49 24.33 43.41
C SER A 43 43.61 23.48 42.14
N GLU A 44 42.49 22.91 41.67
CA GLU A 44 42.05 22.87 40.27
C GLU A 44 40.80 21.97 40.16
N HIS A 45 39.60 22.55 40.19
CA HIS A 45 38.38 22.02 39.57
C HIS A 45 37.23 23.00 39.89
N HIS A 46 37.14 24.08 39.12
CA HIS A 46 36.01 25.01 39.24
C HIS A 46 35.59 25.58 37.87
N HIS A 47 35.65 24.75 36.84
CA HIS A 47 35.08 25.07 35.53
C HIS A 47 34.05 24.04 35.01
N ASP A 48 34.00 22.81 35.52
CA ASP A 48 33.12 21.77 34.92
C ASP A 48 31.66 21.79 35.37
N ILE A 49 31.33 22.45 36.50
CA ILE A 49 29.94 22.49 37.00
C ILE A 49 29.06 23.45 36.18
N PHE A 50 29.62 24.54 35.67
CA PHE A 50 28.84 25.52 34.91
C PHE A 50 28.66 25.09 33.43
N ASP A 51 29.66 24.41 32.85
CA ASP A 51 29.54 23.84 31.50
C ASP A 51 28.56 22.67 31.41
N SER A 52 28.37 21.90 32.49
CA SER A 52 27.46 20.75 32.50
C SER A 52 25.96 21.15 32.43
N HIS A 53 25.57 22.27 33.05
CA HIS A 53 24.18 22.78 32.97
C HIS A 53 23.89 23.50 31.63
N ALA A 54 24.89 24.17 31.05
CA ALA A 54 24.77 24.73 29.70
C ALA A 54 24.73 23.62 28.63
N ALA A 55 25.53 22.55 28.78
CA ALA A 55 25.53 21.39 27.90
C ALA A 55 24.23 20.57 28.00
N MET A 56 23.65 20.41 29.20
CA MET A 56 22.35 19.74 29.38
C MET A 56 21.20 20.47 28.67
N THR A 57 21.21 21.81 28.68
CA THR A 57 20.17 22.60 27.98
C THR A 57 20.42 22.67 26.47
N LEU A 58 21.69 22.75 26.03
CA LEU A 58 22.06 22.69 24.62
C LEU A 58 21.72 21.34 24.00
N PHE A 59 22.03 20.23 24.65
CA PHE A 59 21.73 18.89 24.13
C PHE A 59 20.23 18.66 24.00
N GLN A 60 19.44 19.05 25.01
CA GLN A 60 17.97 19.00 24.96
C GLN A 60 17.38 19.90 23.88
N ALA A 61 17.95 21.09 23.68
CA ALA A 61 17.53 22.00 22.61
C ALA A 61 17.89 21.47 21.22
N MET A 62 19.05 20.81 21.08
CA MET A 62 19.46 20.13 19.84
C MET A 62 18.56 18.94 19.53
N GLU A 63 18.21 18.14 20.53
CA GLU A 63 17.29 17.00 20.38
C GLU A 63 15.89 17.47 19.98
N ALA A 64 15.36 18.49 20.66
CA ALA A 64 14.08 19.11 20.31
C ALA A 64 14.12 19.72 18.89
N GLY A 65 15.20 20.42 18.54
CA GLY A 65 15.40 20.98 17.21
C GLY A 65 15.47 19.92 16.11
N ALA A 66 16.19 18.82 16.35
CA ALA A 66 16.28 17.69 15.43
C ALA A 66 14.91 17.02 15.22
N GLY A 67 14.11 16.87 16.28
CA GLY A 67 12.73 16.38 16.20
C GLY A 67 11.83 17.31 15.38
N CYS A 68 11.90 18.63 15.62
CA CYS A 68 11.14 19.60 14.83
C CYS A 68 11.53 19.57 13.35
N VAL A 69 12.83 19.55 13.04
CA VAL A 69 13.33 19.44 11.66
C VAL A 69 12.87 18.14 11.03
N TYR A 70 12.94 17.02 11.74
CA TYR A 70 12.47 15.72 11.26
C TYR A 70 10.98 15.76 10.88
N ILE A 71 10.13 16.34 11.71
CA ILE A 71 8.69 16.48 11.43
C ILE A 71 8.47 17.33 10.18
N VAL A 72 9.13 18.51 10.09
CA VAL A 72 9.00 19.40 8.93
C VAL A 72 9.44 18.69 7.65
N VAL A 73 10.59 18.03 7.67
CA VAL A 73 11.11 17.27 6.52
C VAL A 73 10.15 16.14 6.14
N THR A 74 9.63 15.40 7.12
CA THR A 74 8.69 14.30 6.87
C THR A 74 7.40 14.80 6.23
N VAL A 75 6.85 15.92 6.70
CA VAL A 75 5.64 16.52 6.12
C VAL A 75 5.90 17.00 4.69
N LEU A 76 7.01 17.71 4.45
CA LEU A 76 7.39 18.15 3.10
C LEU A 76 7.59 16.96 2.16
N TRP A 77 8.20 15.89 2.63
CA TRP A 77 8.40 14.66 1.87
C TRP A 77 7.06 13.98 1.55
N GLY A 78 6.12 13.97 2.51
CA GLY A 78 4.76 13.46 2.29
C GLY A 78 4.00 14.27 1.23
N VAL A 79 4.06 15.60 1.28
CA VAL A 79 3.43 16.47 0.28
C VAL A 79 4.06 16.25 -1.10
N TRP A 80 5.39 16.13 -1.16
CA TRP A 80 6.11 15.83 -2.40
C TRP A 80 5.70 14.45 -2.96
N TYR A 81 5.62 13.43 -2.10
CA TYR A 81 5.18 12.09 -2.48
C TYR A 81 3.76 12.08 -3.07
N ILE A 82 2.81 12.77 -2.42
CA ILE A 82 1.44 12.90 -2.94
C ILE A 82 1.43 13.61 -4.31
N SER A 83 2.30 14.60 -4.50
CA SER A 83 2.39 15.32 -5.78
C SER A 83 2.87 14.40 -6.92
N VAL A 84 3.83 13.51 -6.64
CA VAL A 84 4.28 12.48 -7.59
C VAL A 84 3.22 11.41 -7.81
N LEU A 85 2.44 11.07 -6.78
CA LEU A 85 1.43 10.02 -6.83
C LEU A 85 0.11 10.48 -7.48
N SER A 86 -0.21 11.77 -7.41
CA SER A 86 -1.43 12.38 -7.94
C SER A 86 -1.73 12.04 -9.42
N PRO A 87 -0.79 12.11 -10.38
CA PRO A 87 -1.07 11.74 -11.76
C PRO A 87 -1.42 10.26 -11.91
N SER A 88 -0.81 9.38 -11.10
CA SER A 88 -1.12 7.94 -11.10
C SER A 88 -2.51 7.66 -10.54
N LEU A 89 -2.92 8.37 -9.48
CA LEU A 89 -4.25 8.20 -8.85
C LEU A 89 -5.40 8.87 -9.61
N SER A 90 -5.15 9.46 -10.78
CA SER A 90 -6.19 10.05 -11.63
C SER A 90 -7.15 9.01 -12.22
N ASN A 91 -6.78 7.73 -12.19
CA ASN A 91 -7.57 6.61 -12.71
C ASN A 91 -7.44 5.37 -11.82
N ASP A 92 -8.42 4.47 -11.90
CA ASP A 92 -8.45 3.20 -11.15
C ASP A 92 -7.35 2.21 -11.58
N MET A 93 -6.67 2.45 -12.70
CA MET A 93 -5.57 1.63 -13.20
C MET A 93 -4.21 2.02 -12.60
N TRP A 94 -4.15 3.12 -11.86
CA TRP A 94 -2.93 3.68 -11.25
C TRP A 94 -1.81 3.99 -12.26
N TRP A 95 -2.17 4.25 -13.51
CA TRP A 95 -1.21 4.58 -14.57
C TRP A 95 -1.14 6.09 -14.77
N PRO A 96 0.04 6.71 -14.61
CA PRO A 96 0.18 8.13 -14.86
C PRO A 96 -0.14 8.45 -16.33
N ASP A 97 -0.81 9.58 -16.55
CA ASP A 97 -1.17 10.11 -17.87
C ASP A 97 -2.07 9.20 -18.73
N PHE A 98 -2.64 8.15 -18.17
CA PHE A 98 -3.56 7.28 -18.89
C PHE A 98 -4.94 7.93 -19.02
N ASN A 99 -5.37 8.17 -20.25
CA ASN A 99 -6.69 8.70 -20.54
C ASN A 99 -7.77 7.61 -20.36
N ALA A 100 -8.35 7.56 -19.16
CA ALA A 100 -9.43 6.63 -18.83
C ALA A 100 -10.75 6.93 -19.59
N THR A 101 -10.90 8.13 -20.14
CA THR A 101 -12.15 8.61 -20.75
C THR A 101 -12.47 7.94 -22.09
N GLY A 102 -11.43 7.61 -22.87
CA GLY A 102 -11.57 7.00 -24.21
C GLY A 102 -10.60 5.86 -24.49
N THR A 103 -9.35 5.93 -24.01
CA THR A 103 -8.36 4.87 -24.28
C THR A 103 -8.75 3.55 -23.60
N GLN A 104 -9.33 3.62 -22.40
CA GLN A 104 -9.80 2.44 -21.67
C GLN A 104 -10.85 1.66 -22.46
N THR A 105 -11.84 2.34 -23.02
CA THR A 105 -12.91 1.69 -23.78
C THR A 105 -12.46 1.27 -25.17
N PHE A 106 -11.52 1.99 -25.77
CA PHE A 106 -10.87 1.58 -27.03
C PHE A 106 -10.18 0.23 -26.90
N LEU A 107 -9.37 0.04 -25.84
CA LEU A 107 -8.72 -1.25 -25.57
C LEU A 107 -9.74 -2.37 -25.37
N GLY A 108 -10.80 -2.09 -24.62
CA GLY A 108 -11.85 -3.10 -24.40
C GLY A 108 -12.62 -3.44 -25.67
N ASP A 109 -12.92 -2.46 -26.53
CA ASP A 109 -13.65 -2.68 -27.77
C ASP A 109 -12.83 -3.54 -28.73
N ILE A 110 -11.52 -3.27 -28.86
CA ILE A 110 -10.63 -4.11 -29.66
C ILE A 110 -10.58 -5.54 -29.12
N ALA A 111 -10.47 -5.70 -27.80
CA ALA A 111 -10.49 -7.03 -27.19
C ALA A 111 -11.83 -7.76 -27.50
N ASN A 112 -12.96 -7.07 -27.39
CA ASN A 112 -14.30 -7.60 -27.70
C ASN A 112 -14.48 -7.98 -29.18
N VAL A 113 -13.94 -7.19 -30.10
CA VAL A 113 -13.96 -7.52 -31.53
C VAL A 113 -13.16 -8.80 -31.81
N GLN A 114 -12.05 -8.98 -31.10
CA GLN A 114 -11.11 -10.06 -31.33
C GLN A 114 -11.52 -11.37 -30.64
N LEU A 115 -12.37 -11.29 -29.61
CA LEU A 115 -12.98 -12.46 -28.95
C LEU A 115 -13.74 -13.39 -29.92
N GLY A 116 -14.35 -12.85 -30.98
CA GLY A 116 -15.01 -13.67 -32.01
C GLY A 116 -14.01 -14.47 -32.86
N PRO A 117 -13.10 -13.81 -33.60
CA PRO A 117 -12.14 -14.47 -34.48
C PRO A 117 -11.05 -15.30 -33.78
N LEU A 118 -10.56 -14.88 -32.60
CA LEU A 118 -9.48 -15.60 -31.90
C LEU A 118 -9.98 -16.87 -31.19
N GLY A 119 -11.27 -16.94 -30.88
CA GLY A 119 -11.86 -18.06 -30.13
C GLY A 119 -11.15 -18.32 -28.79
N VAL A 120 -11.48 -19.45 -28.15
CA VAL A 120 -10.80 -19.93 -26.92
C VAL A 120 -9.43 -20.55 -27.27
N SER A 121 -8.70 -19.98 -28.21
CA SER A 121 -7.34 -20.42 -28.52
C SER A 121 -6.39 -19.74 -27.53
N ALA A 122 -5.89 -20.49 -26.54
CA ALA A 122 -5.01 -19.99 -25.47
C ALA A 122 -3.68 -19.37 -25.96
N SER A 123 -3.42 -19.34 -27.27
CA SER A 123 -2.17 -18.90 -27.90
C SER A 123 -2.32 -17.71 -28.85
N ALA A 124 -3.51 -17.14 -28.97
CA ALA A 124 -3.74 -16.09 -29.95
C ALA A 124 -3.19 -14.73 -29.48
N SER A 125 -2.26 -14.15 -30.24
CA SER A 125 -1.68 -12.84 -29.96
C SER A 125 -2.54 -11.73 -30.53
N LEU A 126 -2.88 -10.73 -29.71
CA LEU A 126 -3.56 -9.52 -30.14
C LEU A 126 -2.55 -8.50 -30.64
N ASP A 127 -2.51 -8.25 -31.95
CA ASP A 127 -1.72 -7.16 -32.54
C ASP A 127 -2.54 -5.86 -32.52
N LEU A 128 -2.19 -4.96 -31.61
CA LEU A 128 -2.89 -3.67 -31.44
C LEU A 128 -2.63 -2.67 -32.58
N PHE A 129 -1.57 -2.88 -33.35
CA PHE A 129 -1.18 -1.98 -34.45
C PHE A 129 -1.52 -2.56 -35.82
N GLY A 130 -2.02 -3.80 -35.87
CA GLY A 130 -2.46 -4.45 -37.10
C GLY A 130 -3.80 -3.91 -37.60
N ASN A 131 -4.06 -4.09 -38.89
CA ASN A 131 -5.34 -3.70 -39.52
C ASN A 131 -6.58 -4.34 -38.87
N ALA A 132 -6.43 -5.44 -38.14
CA ALA A 132 -7.52 -6.10 -37.43
C ALA A 132 -7.89 -5.41 -36.10
N ALA A 133 -7.02 -4.57 -35.55
CA ALA A 133 -7.27 -3.81 -34.31
C ALA A 133 -7.88 -2.43 -34.58
N THR A 134 -8.59 -2.26 -35.69
CA THR A 134 -9.31 -1.02 -36.00
C THR A 134 -10.78 -1.16 -35.64
N TRP A 135 -11.29 -0.25 -34.80
CA TRP A 135 -12.71 -0.14 -34.51
C TRP A 135 -13.19 1.27 -34.82
N ILE A 136 -14.29 1.38 -35.57
CA ILE A 136 -14.84 2.65 -36.03
C ILE A 136 -15.77 3.19 -34.94
N LYS A 137 -15.21 4.00 -34.05
CA LYS A 137 -15.95 4.67 -32.98
C LYS A 137 -15.23 5.93 -32.55
N ASP A 138 -16.01 6.94 -32.17
CA ASP A 138 -15.46 8.17 -31.61
C ASP A 138 -15.15 7.97 -30.12
N TYR A 139 -13.87 8.13 -29.77
CA TYR A 139 -13.37 8.04 -28.39
C TYR A 139 -13.00 9.40 -27.80
N SER A 140 -13.29 10.50 -28.50
CA SER A 140 -12.98 11.86 -28.04
C SER A 140 -13.98 12.40 -27.01
N GLY A 141 -15.08 11.69 -26.76
CA GLY A 141 -16.11 12.09 -25.81
C GLY A 141 -15.65 12.09 -24.34
N PRO A 142 -16.31 12.88 -23.47
CA PRO A 142 -16.03 12.94 -22.03
C PRO A 142 -16.47 11.67 -21.28
N SER A 143 -17.21 10.79 -21.94
CA SER A 143 -17.48 9.44 -21.51
C SER A 143 -17.70 8.57 -22.74
N THR A 144 -17.20 7.35 -22.69
CA THR A 144 -17.38 6.36 -23.74
C THR A 144 -17.87 5.08 -23.08
N GLN A 145 -18.75 4.34 -23.76
CA GLN A 145 -19.25 3.07 -23.25
C GLN A 145 -18.53 1.93 -23.95
N LEU A 146 -18.46 0.76 -23.36
CA LEU A 146 -17.88 -0.40 -24.01
C LEU A 146 -18.94 -1.07 -24.93
N ALA A 147 -18.56 -1.41 -26.15
CA ALA A 147 -19.40 -2.16 -27.09
C ALA A 147 -19.24 -3.66 -26.82
N LEU A 148 -20.22 -4.24 -26.15
CA LEU A 148 -20.31 -5.69 -25.95
C LEU A 148 -21.41 -6.26 -26.84
N SER A 149 -21.14 -7.39 -27.48
CA SER A 149 -22.19 -8.15 -28.17
C SER A 149 -23.03 -8.91 -27.14
N PRO A 150 -24.35 -8.68 -27.07
CA PRO A 150 -25.23 -9.46 -26.18
C PRO A 150 -25.40 -10.91 -26.64
N ILE A 151 -25.06 -11.22 -27.90
CA ILE A 151 -25.25 -12.54 -28.51
C ILE A 151 -24.04 -13.45 -28.29
N TYR A 152 -22.84 -12.88 -28.27
CA TYR A 152 -21.58 -13.62 -28.13
C TYR A 152 -21.52 -14.61 -26.95
N PRO A 153 -21.91 -14.24 -25.71
CA PRO A 153 -21.89 -15.21 -24.61
C PRO A 153 -22.87 -16.38 -24.82
N ARG A 154 -24.00 -16.11 -25.49
CA ARG A 154 -24.97 -17.16 -25.83
C ARG A 154 -24.45 -18.07 -26.93
N GLN A 155 -23.73 -17.52 -27.91
CA GLN A 155 -23.05 -18.32 -28.93
C GLN A 155 -21.98 -19.21 -28.31
N LEU A 156 -21.13 -18.66 -27.43
CA LEU A 156 -20.11 -19.43 -26.74
C LEU A 156 -20.74 -20.59 -25.94
N LEU A 157 -21.83 -20.36 -25.21
CA LEU A 157 -22.54 -21.41 -24.47
C LEU A 157 -23.13 -22.51 -25.37
N LEU A 158 -23.68 -22.13 -26.53
CA LEU A 158 -24.27 -23.06 -27.49
C LEU A 158 -23.21 -23.82 -28.30
N GLU A 159 -22.03 -23.22 -28.47
CA GLU A 159 -20.89 -23.77 -29.19
C GLU A 159 -19.99 -24.62 -28.29
N SER A 160 -19.89 -24.31 -26.99
CA SER A 160 -18.97 -24.92 -26.01
C SER A 160 -19.44 -26.30 -25.52
N THR A 161 -19.71 -27.20 -26.45
CA THR A 161 -19.91 -28.63 -26.22
C THR A 161 -21.33 -29.02 -25.82
N THR A 162 -21.99 -29.77 -26.71
CA THR A 162 -23.27 -30.45 -26.40
C THR A 162 -23.08 -31.75 -25.60
N ASN A 163 -21.83 -32.11 -25.28
CA ASN A 163 -21.48 -33.37 -24.63
C ASN A 163 -21.48 -33.20 -23.11
N LEU A 164 -22.27 -34.04 -22.42
CA LEU A 164 -22.50 -33.91 -20.98
C LEU A 164 -21.20 -34.11 -20.16
N GLU A 165 -20.31 -34.97 -20.63
CA GLU A 165 -19.08 -35.32 -19.92
C GLU A 165 -18.11 -34.14 -19.83
N ASP A 166 -17.95 -33.38 -20.91
CA ASP A 166 -17.11 -32.18 -20.94
C ASP A 166 -17.67 -31.06 -20.04
N VAL A 167 -19.01 -30.96 -19.95
CA VAL A 167 -19.68 -30.02 -19.03
C VAL A 167 -19.42 -30.40 -17.57
N ILE A 168 -19.52 -31.68 -17.22
CA ILE A 168 -19.24 -32.17 -15.86
C ILE A 168 -17.79 -31.91 -15.49
N LEU A 169 -16.84 -32.18 -16.39
CA LEU A 169 -15.43 -31.88 -16.20
C LEU A 169 -15.17 -30.37 -16.06
N GLY A 170 -15.83 -29.54 -16.87
CA GLY A 170 -15.76 -28.09 -16.77
C GLY A 170 -16.23 -27.58 -15.40
N ILE A 171 -17.34 -28.09 -14.88
CA ILE A 171 -17.85 -27.72 -13.54
C ILE A 171 -16.88 -28.17 -12.45
N HIS A 172 -16.36 -29.39 -12.53
CA HIS A 172 -15.42 -29.94 -11.54
C HIS A 172 -14.06 -29.23 -11.53
N THR A 173 -13.61 -28.72 -12.67
CA THR A 173 -12.35 -27.97 -12.79
C THR A 173 -12.51 -26.49 -12.43
N THR A 174 -13.76 -26.00 -12.33
CA THR A 174 -14.02 -24.60 -11.97
C THR A 174 -13.80 -24.39 -10.47
N SER A 175 -12.82 -23.56 -10.12
CA SER A 175 -12.50 -23.26 -8.72
C SER A 175 -13.67 -22.60 -7.97
N PHE A 176 -13.73 -22.79 -6.65
CA PHE A 176 -14.72 -22.15 -5.78
C PHE A 176 -14.74 -20.61 -5.93
N ARG A 177 -13.56 -20.00 -6.05
CA ARG A 177 -13.41 -18.54 -6.23
C ARG A 177 -14.05 -18.04 -7.52
N PHE A 178 -13.98 -18.84 -8.58
CA PHE A 178 -14.59 -18.52 -9.87
C PHE A 178 -16.12 -18.68 -9.77
N ASN A 179 -16.60 -19.80 -9.23
CA ASN A 179 -18.02 -20.04 -8.97
C ASN A 179 -18.68 -18.92 -8.14
N MET A 180 -18.00 -18.42 -7.10
CA MET A 180 -18.51 -17.32 -6.27
C MET A 180 -18.57 -15.97 -7.01
N ARG A 181 -17.75 -15.78 -8.05
CA ARG A 181 -17.72 -14.57 -8.89
C ARG A 181 -18.59 -14.69 -10.14
N THR A 182 -19.01 -15.90 -10.50
CA THR A 182 -20.03 -16.14 -11.52
C THR A 182 -21.39 -15.73 -10.95
N LEU A 183 -21.58 -14.43 -10.76
CA LEU A 183 -22.90 -13.86 -10.53
C LEU A 183 -23.64 -13.98 -11.85
N ILE A 184 -24.57 -14.93 -11.94
CA ILE A 184 -25.57 -14.94 -12.99
C ILE A 184 -26.25 -13.56 -12.98
N GLN A 185 -25.94 -12.74 -13.98
CA GLN A 185 -26.66 -11.49 -14.18
C GLN A 185 -28.09 -11.89 -14.56
N SER A 186 -29.01 -11.78 -13.61
CA SER A 186 -30.44 -11.96 -13.81
C SER A 186 -30.98 -10.80 -14.65
N CYS A 187 -30.58 -10.71 -15.92
CA CYS A 187 -30.98 -9.69 -16.88
C CYS A 187 -32.48 -9.73 -17.25
N TRP A 188 -33.27 -10.55 -16.57
CA TRP A 188 -34.73 -10.55 -16.61
C TRP A 188 -35.37 -9.71 -15.49
N VAL A 189 -34.64 -9.25 -14.45
CA VAL A 189 -35.25 -8.53 -13.30
C VAL A 189 -35.07 -7.01 -13.37
N ASP A 190 -34.41 -6.50 -14.40
CA ASP A 190 -34.17 -5.07 -14.60
C ASP A 190 -34.98 -4.59 -15.83
N PHE A 191 -36.25 -4.28 -15.62
CA PHE A 191 -37.14 -3.59 -16.58
C PHE A 191 -37.78 -2.36 -15.94
#